data_AF-A0AAJ2CEL5-F1
#
_entry.id   AF-A0AAJ2CEL5-F1
#
_cell.length_a   1.000
_cell.length_b   1.000
_cell.length_c   1.000
_cell.angle_alpha   90.00
_cell.angle_beta   90.00
_cell.angle_gamma   90.00
#
_symmetry.space_group_name_H-M   'P 1'
#
loop_
_entity.id
_entity.type
_entity.pdbx_description
1 polymer ?
#
loop_
_entity_poly.entity_id
_entity_poly.type
_entity_poly.pdbx_seq_one_letter_code
_entity_poly.pdbx_strand_id
1 'polypeptide(L)'
;MKNKMTLGITLIIIGVLAIIVGIIIINQKETPLAETHKIINEPAPTQQEKPHKDTQSDLQKGHDFEGYVIQKFAKKYFTLADWRSDKSVNGVYPESNSNPDFTMRFQWHDVNTTFAVECKYRSDYYKNGVEWCTERQLEKYRKYESNKNQKVFIIIGIGGVASDPSELFIIPLNKIAGTFLGKDFLNKYKKEHFKEANMYFDTHTEVLR
;
A
#
# COMPACT_ATOMS: atom_id res chain seq x y z
N MET A 1 28.72 -68.99 8.58
CA MET A 1 27.37 -69.10 7.95
C MET A 1 26.33 -68.08 8.44
N LYS A 2 26.68 -67.02 9.20
CA LYS A 2 25.69 -66.05 9.72
C LYS A 2 25.39 -64.83 8.84
N ASN A 3 26.13 -64.56 7.76
CA ASN A 3 25.97 -63.32 6.99
C ASN A 3 24.99 -63.40 5.81
N LYS A 4 24.65 -64.60 5.32
CA LYS A 4 23.70 -64.75 4.20
C LYS A 4 22.24 -64.61 4.64
N MET A 5 21.93 -65.01 5.87
CA MET A 5 20.57 -64.96 6.43
C MET A 5 20.15 -63.52 6.78
N THR A 6 21.07 -62.71 7.32
CA THR A 6 20.81 -61.30 7.65
C THR A 6 20.59 -60.46 6.40
N LEU A 7 21.35 -60.70 5.33
CA LEU A 7 21.17 -60.00 4.05
C LEU A 7 19.83 -60.34 3.40
N GLY A 8 19.37 -61.60 3.51
CA GLY A 8 18.05 -62.02 3.03
C GLY A 8 16.90 -61.32 3.77
N ILE A 9 16.98 -61.21 5.10
CA ILE A 9 15.96 -60.53 5.91
C ILE A 9 15.93 -59.02 5.61
N THR A 10 17.09 -58.38 5.45
CA THR A 10 17.15 -56.96 5.09
C THR A 10 16.55 -56.68 3.71
N LEU A 11 16.78 -57.54 2.72
CA LEU A 11 16.19 -57.40 1.38
C LEU A 11 14.65 -57.55 1.40
N ILE A 12 14.13 -58.44 2.25
CA ILE A 12 12.67 -58.60 2.41
C ILE A 12 12.03 -57.34 3.02
N ILE A 13 12.66 -56.74 4.04
CA ILE A 13 12.14 -55.52 4.68
C ILE A 13 12.14 -54.34 3.70
N ILE A 14 13.19 -54.17 2.90
CA ILE A 14 13.27 -53.14 1.87
C ILE A 14 12.20 -53.36 0.78
N GLY A 15 11.97 -54.63 0.39
CA GLY A 15 10.91 -54.98 -0.56
C GLY A 15 9.51 -54.61 -0.06
N VAL A 16 9.20 -54.87 1.20
CA VAL A 16 7.89 -54.51 1.80
C VAL A 16 7.69 -52.99 1.87
N LEU A 17 8.74 -52.24 2.25
CA LEU A 17 8.68 -50.77 2.26
C LEU A 17 8.47 -50.19 0.85
N ALA A 18 9.11 -50.77 -0.18
CA ALA A 18 8.90 -50.35 -1.57
C ALA A 18 7.47 -50.60 -2.06
N ILE A 19 6.84 -51.71 -1.64
CA ILE A 19 5.43 -52.00 -1.96
C ILE A 19 4.48 -50.99 -1.31
N ILE A 20 4.73 -50.61 -0.05
CA ILE A 20 3.90 -49.62 0.67
C ILE A 20 4.00 -48.24 -0.02
N VAL A 21 5.21 -47.81 -0.39
CA VAL A 21 5.43 -46.56 -1.15
C VAL A 21 4.77 -46.65 -2.53
N GLY A 22 4.86 -47.80 -3.21
CA GLY A 22 4.18 -48.06 -4.47
C GLY A 22 2.65 -47.92 -4.36
N ILE A 23 2.03 -48.43 -3.30
CA ILE A 23 0.58 -48.29 -3.07
C ILE A 23 0.19 -46.82 -2.84
N ILE A 24 1.01 -46.05 -2.11
CA ILE A 24 0.77 -44.62 -1.87
C ILE A 24 0.85 -43.82 -3.18
N ILE A 25 1.80 -44.16 -4.06
CA ILE A 25 1.96 -43.54 -5.38
C ILE A 25 0.81 -43.93 -6.32
N ILE A 26 0.37 -45.20 -6.32
CA ILE A 26 -0.75 -45.70 -7.15
C ILE A 26 -2.09 -45.05 -6.73
N ASN A 27 -2.26 -44.68 -5.46
CA ASN A 27 -3.46 -44.01 -4.96
C ASN A 27 -3.47 -42.49 -5.16
N GLN A 28 -2.40 -41.89 -5.67
CA GLN A 28 -2.44 -40.54 -6.20
C GLN A 28 -2.93 -40.60 -7.65
N LYS A 29 -4.23 -40.44 -7.84
CA LYS A 29 -4.82 -40.26 -9.18
C LYS A 29 -4.24 -39.01 -9.82
N GLU A 30 -3.37 -39.18 -10.80
CA GLU A 30 -3.09 -38.16 -11.80
C GLU A 30 -4.36 -37.96 -12.64
N THR A 31 -4.85 -36.72 -12.69
CA THR A 31 -5.93 -36.33 -13.60
C THR A 31 -5.29 -36.09 -14.98
N PRO A 32 -5.73 -36.76 -16.05
CA PRO A 32 -5.07 -36.68 -17.35
C PRO A 32 -5.42 -35.40 -18.11
N LEU A 33 -4.46 -34.92 -18.92
CA LEU A 33 -4.62 -33.87 -19.92
C LEU A 33 -5.08 -34.47 -21.28
N ALA A 34 -5.71 -33.62 -22.12
CA ALA A 34 -6.21 -33.80 -23.50
C ALA A 34 -7.66 -34.38 -23.61
N GLU A 35 -8.61 -33.84 -24.40
CA GLU A 35 -8.54 -32.96 -25.58
C GLU A 35 -9.94 -32.38 -25.95
N THR A 36 -9.91 -31.17 -26.54
CA THR A 36 -10.76 -30.65 -27.65
C THR A 36 -12.27 -30.35 -27.49
N HIS A 37 -12.56 -29.04 -27.60
CA HIS A 37 -13.79 -28.30 -27.93
C HIS A 37 -15.06 -29.03 -28.41
N LYS A 38 -16.21 -28.68 -27.81
CA LYS A 38 -17.38 -28.13 -28.54
C LYS A 38 -18.10 -27.04 -27.71
N ILE A 39 -18.30 -25.90 -28.37
CA ILE A 39 -19.09 -24.72 -27.96
C ILE A 39 -20.57 -25.10 -27.89
N ILE A 40 -21.35 -24.57 -26.93
CA ILE A 40 -22.67 -23.92 -27.06
C ILE A 40 -23.19 -23.52 -25.66
N ASN A 41 -23.24 -22.19 -25.43
CA ASN A 41 -24.16 -21.37 -24.62
C ASN A 41 -24.85 -21.92 -23.34
N GLU A 42 -24.50 -21.38 -22.17
CA GLU A 42 -25.41 -21.16 -21.02
C GLU A 42 -24.83 -20.09 -20.04
N PRO A 43 -25.68 -19.38 -19.26
CA PRO A 43 -25.37 -18.09 -18.63
C PRO A 43 -24.49 -18.19 -17.38
N ALA A 44 -23.76 -17.11 -17.10
CA ALA A 44 -22.83 -16.99 -15.98
C ALA A 44 -23.52 -17.18 -14.61
N PRO A 45 -23.00 -18.05 -13.72
CA PRO A 45 -23.53 -18.19 -12.36
C PRO A 45 -22.89 -17.18 -11.41
N THR A 46 -23.79 -16.56 -10.65
CA THR A 46 -23.65 -15.56 -9.59
C THR A 46 -22.58 -15.91 -8.56
N GLN A 47 -21.76 -14.91 -8.19
CA GLN A 47 -20.79 -14.99 -7.10
C GLN A 47 -21.50 -15.19 -5.76
N GLN A 48 -21.04 -16.17 -4.97
CA GLN A 48 -21.51 -16.43 -3.62
C GLN A 48 -21.01 -15.34 -2.65
N GLU A 49 -21.93 -14.59 -2.07
CA GLU A 49 -21.69 -13.64 -0.97
C GLU A 49 -21.24 -14.38 0.30
N LYS A 50 -20.15 -13.91 0.93
CA LYS A 50 -19.78 -14.22 2.33
C LYS A 50 -20.29 -13.09 3.24
N PRO A 51 -20.63 -13.39 4.52
CA PRO A 51 -21.40 -12.48 5.37
C PRO A 51 -20.66 -11.18 5.75
N HIS A 52 -21.39 -10.08 5.67
CA HIS A 52 -20.97 -8.69 5.92
C HIS A 52 -20.49 -8.47 7.36
N LYS A 53 -19.21 -8.15 7.51
CA LYS A 53 -18.67 -7.40 8.65
C LYS A 53 -17.88 -6.25 8.03
N ASP A 54 -18.45 -5.05 8.03
CA ASP A 54 -17.92 -3.86 7.35
C ASP A 54 -16.44 -3.61 7.70
N THR A 55 -15.54 -4.17 6.90
CA THR A 55 -14.11 -3.91 6.99
C THR A 55 -13.71 -3.27 5.68
N GLN A 56 -13.75 -1.94 5.67
CA GLN A 56 -13.23 -1.15 4.57
C GLN A 56 -11.80 -1.61 4.23
N SER A 57 -11.52 -1.86 2.95
CA SER A 57 -10.18 -2.26 2.48
C SER A 57 -9.17 -1.14 2.74
N ASP A 58 -7.89 -1.50 2.89
CA ASP A 58 -6.83 -0.49 3.07
C ASP A 58 -6.72 0.46 1.88
N LEU A 59 -7.04 -0.01 0.67
CA LEU A 59 -7.14 0.81 -0.53
C LEU A 59 -8.22 1.89 -0.38
N GLN A 60 -9.41 1.51 0.08
CA GLN A 60 -10.49 2.46 0.27
C GLN A 60 -10.16 3.46 1.40
N LYS A 61 -9.51 3.02 2.48
CA LYS A 61 -9.02 3.93 3.53
C LYS A 61 -8.01 4.95 2.99
N GLY A 62 -7.10 4.52 2.12
CA GLY A 62 -6.15 5.42 1.46
C GLY A 62 -6.88 6.51 0.68
N HIS A 63 -7.75 6.09 -0.24
CA HIS A 63 -8.55 6.99 -1.06
C HIS A 63 -9.44 7.96 -0.25
N ASP A 64 -10.08 7.46 0.81
CA ASP A 64 -10.90 8.29 1.70
C ASP A 64 -10.06 9.37 2.41
N PHE A 65 -8.85 9.00 2.85
CA PHE A 65 -7.94 9.93 3.50
C PHE A 65 -7.36 10.95 2.51
N GLU A 66 -7.01 10.56 1.29
CA GLU A 66 -6.62 11.49 0.23
C GLU A 66 -7.74 12.51 -0.04
N GLY A 67 -8.98 12.03 -0.20
CA GLY A 67 -10.15 12.88 -0.39
C GLY A 67 -10.39 13.84 0.79
N TYR A 68 -10.15 13.38 2.02
CA TYR A 68 -10.19 14.23 3.20
C TYR A 68 -9.16 15.35 3.15
N VAL A 69 -7.90 15.02 2.86
CA VAL A 69 -6.78 15.97 2.81
C VAL A 69 -7.01 17.02 1.71
N ILE A 70 -7.43 16.61 0.52
CA ILE A 70 -7.72 17.52 -0.61
C ILE A 70 -8.75 18.60 -0.22
N GLN A 71 -9.77 18.22 0.56
CA GLN A 71 -10.80 19.15 1.02
C GLN A 71 -10.29 20.19 2.05
N LYS A 72 -9.10 19.99 2.63
CA LYS A 72 -8.52 20.93 3.60
C LYS A 72 -7.75 22.09 2.96
N PHE A 73 -7.50 22.03 1.65
CA PHE A 73 -6.93 23.14 0.91
C PHE A 73 -8.00 24.17 0.52
N ALA A 74 -7.74 25.44 0.80
CA ALA A 74 -8.63 26.52 0.40
C ALA A 74 -8.65 26.67 -1.14
N LYS A 75 -9.75 26.27 -1.79
CA LYS A 75 -9.92 26.28 -3.25
C LYS A 75 -9.62 27.63 -3.94
N LYS A 76 -9.68 28.73 -3.19
CA LYS A 76 -9.30 30.07 -3.67
C LYS A 76 -7.83 30.17 -4.08
N TYR A 77 -6.95 29.46 -3.37
CA TYR A 77 -5.49 29.55 -3.56
C TYR A 77 -4.88 28.28 -4.12
N PHE A 78 -5.60 27.16 -4.02
CA PHE A 78 -5.08 25.85 -4.36
C PHE A 78 -5.91 25.20 -5.45
N THR A 79 -5.23 24.63 -6.44
CA THR A 79 -5.83 23.79 -7.47
C THR A 79 -5.19 22.41 -7.43
N LEU A 80 -6.01 21.36 -7.38
CA LEU A 80 -5.55 19.98 -7.58
C LEU A 80 -5.08 19.82 -9.03
N ALA A 81 -3.78 19.62 -9.23
CA ALA A 81 -3.15 19.61 -10.55
C ALA A 81 -2.99 18.20 -11.12
N ASP A 82 -2.77 17.21 -10.26
CA ASP A 82 -2.69 15.78 -10.59
C ASP A 82 -3.21 15.00 -9.39
N TRP A 83 -3.98 13.93 -9.60
CA TRP A 83 -4.42 12.99 -8.56
C TRP A 83 -4.29 11.58 -9.09
N ARG A 84 -3.39 10.82 -8.48
CA ARG A 84 -2.99 9.51 -8.98
C ARG A 84 -4.05 8.48 -8.63
N SER A 85 -4.19 7.49 -9.49
CA SER A 85 -5.12 6.38 -9.28
C SER A 85 -4.34 5.09 -9.23
N ASP A 86 -4.70 4.19 -8.31
CA ASP A 86 -4.14 2.84 -8.20
C ASP A 86 -4.66 1.90 -9.29
N LYS A 87 -4.49 2.29 -10.55
CA LYS A 87 -4.85 1.47 -11.71
C LYS A 87 -3.70 0.53 -12.06
N SER A 88 -4.05 -0.70 -12.38
CA SER A 88 -3.14 -1.69 -12.95
C SER A 88 -3.90 -2.67 -13.83
N VAL A 89 -3.21 -3.29 -14.78
CA VAL A 89 -3.78 -4.35 -15.64
C VAL A 89 -2.77 -5.48 -15.69
N ASN A 90 -3.17 -6.69 -15.27
CA ASN A 90 -2.33 -7.90 -15.30
C ASN A 90 -0.94 -7.71 -14.67
N GLY A 91 -0.86 -6.98 -13.56
CA GLY A 91 0.41 -6.70 -12.85
C GLY A 91 1.29 -5.64 -13.53
N VAL A 92 0.82 -5.01 -14.60
CA VAL A 92 1.44 -3.82 -15.19
C VAL A 92 0.91 -2.59 -14.47
N TYR A 93 1.82 -1.83 -13.89
CA TYR A 93 1.54 -0.57 -13.19
C TYR A 93 2.14 0.58 -13.99
N PRO A 94 1.45 1.72 -14.10
CA PRO A 94 2.05 2.91 -14.68
C PRO A 94 3.19 3.40 -13.76
N GLU A 95 4.22 4.00 -14.34
CA GLU A 95 5.36 4.55 -13.58
C GLU A 95 4.91 5.55 -12.51
N SER A 96 3.80 6.25 -12.79
CA SER A 96 3.17 7.22 -11.89
C SER A 96 2.71 6.64 -10.56
N ASN A 97 2.43 5.33 -10.45
CA ASN A 97 2.07 4.67 -9.19
C ASN A 97 3.20 4.71 -8.15
N SER A 98 4.37 5.21 -8.54
CA SER A 98 5.52 5.32 -7.67
C SER A 98 5.87 6.76 -7.28
N ASN A 99 5.08 7.72 -7.76
CA ASN A 99 5.13 9.12 -7.37
C ASN A 99 4.12 9.39 -6.23
N PRO A 100 4.18 10.55 -5.54
CA PRO A 100 3.24 10.89 -4.46
C PRO A 100 1.73 10.82 -4.80
N ASP A 101 0.80 10.74 -3.87
CA ASP A 101 -0.63 10.58 -4.24
C ASP A 101 -1.22 11.70 -5.12
N PHE A 102 -0.85 12.97 -4.89
CA PHE A 102 -1.33 14.07 -5.73
C PHE A 102 -0.37 15.27 -5.77
N THR A 103 -0.66 16.23 -6.64
CA THR A 103 0.03 17.53 -6.68
C THR A 103 -0.96 18.68 -6.56
N MET A 104 -0.57 19.71 -5.82
CA MET A 104 -1.32 20.95 -5.65
C MET A 104 -0.55 22.11 -6.27
N ARG A 105 -1.23 22.93 -7.05
CA ARG A 105 -0.74 24.23 -7.49
C ARG A 105 -1.25 25.30 -6.53
N PHE A 106 -0.34 26.03 -5.91
CA PHE A 106 -0.62 27.21 -5.10
C PHE A 106 -0.44 28.48 -5.94
N GLN A 107 -1.43 29.38 -5.88
CA GLN A 107 -1.40 30.67 -6.55
C GLN A 107 -1.85 31.79 -5.60
N TRP A 108 -0.97 32.77 -5.39
CA TRP A 108 -1.29 33.99 -4.65
C TRP A 108 -0.39 35.15 -5.09
N HIS A 109 -0.99 36.23 -5.59
CA HIS A 109 -0.28 37.33 -6.27
C HIS A 109 0.64 36.77 -7.36
N ASP A 110 1.94 37.11 -7.32
CA ASP A 110 2.95 36.67 -8.29
C ASP A 110 3.54 35.28 -7.95
N VAL A 111 3.13 34.68 -6.83
CA VAL A 111 3.59 33.34 -6.44
C VAL A 111 2.74 32.28 -7.13
N ASN A 112 3.39 31.46 -7.95
CA ASN A 112 2.82 30.26 -8.56
C ASN A 112 3.79 29.09 -8.36
N THR A 113 3.43 28.16 -7.48
CA THR A 113 4.28 27.00 -7.18
C THR A 113 3.47 25.73 -7.16
N THR A 114 4.12 24.61 -7.48
CA THR A 114 3.52 23.28 -7.43
C THR A 114 4.33 22.41 -6.48
N PHE A 115 3.63 21.74 -5.58
CA PHE A 115 4.21 20.75 -4.67
C PHE A 115 3.41 19.46 -4.72
N ALA A 116 4.05 18.36 -4.32
CA ALA A 116 3.45 17.05 -4.25
C ALA A 116 3.10 16.68 -2.81
N VAL A 117 2.07 15.84 -2.66
CA VAL A 117 1.59 15.36 -1.36
C VAL A 117 1.47 13.85 -1.42
N GLU A 118 2.04 13.19 -0.43
CA GLU A 118 1.82 11.77 -0.11
C GLU A 118 0.97 11.69 1.15
N CYS A 119 -0.08 10.89 1.12
CA CYS A 119 -1.01 10.68 2.20
C CYS A 119 -0.77 9.33 2.87
N LYS A 120 -0.75 9.32 4.21
CA LYS A 120 -0.75 8.08 4.97
C LYS A 120 -1.73 8.08 6.13
N TYR A 121 -2.68 7.17 6.10
CA TYR A 121 -3.57 6.90 7.22
C TYR A 121 -3.12 5.69 8.05
N ARG A 122 -3.27 5.81 9.37
CA ARG A 122 -3.12 4.72 10.36
C ARG A 122 -4.24 4.81 11.37
N SER A 123 -4.87 3.68 11.69
CA SER A 123 -5.89 3.63 12.73
C SER A 123 -5.34 3.86 14.14
N ASP A 124 -4.06 3.57 14.37
CA ASP A 124 -3.38 3.79 15.65
C ASP A 124 -1.85 3.86 15.45
N TYR A 125 -1.13 4.26 16.50
CA TYR A 125 0.31 4.24 16.58
C TYR A 125 0.87 2.81 16.67
N TYR A 126 2.06 2.61 16.11
CA TYR A 126 2.86 1.40 16.28
C TYR A 126 4.15 1.76 17.01
N LYS A 127 4.44 1.09 18.15
CA LYS A 127 5.68 1.30 18.94
C LYS A 127 5.97 2.79 19.22
N ASN A 128 4.95 3.55 19.65
CA ASN A 128 5.05 5.00 19.90
C ASN A 128 5.47 5.82 18.66
N GLY A 129 5.02 5.41 17.48
CA GLY A 129 5.31 6.08 16.23
C GLY A 129 4.51 5.51 15.06
N VAL A 130 4.97 5.73 13.84
CA VAL A 130 4.36 5.23 12.61
C VAL A 130 5.43 4.76 11.64
N GLU A 131 5.27 3.53 11.15
CA GLU A 131 5.90 3.09 9.91
C GLU A 131 5.06 3.62 8.74
N TRP A 132 5.54 4.65 8.05
CA TRP A 132 4.75 5.37 7.05
C TRP A 132 4.94 4.86 5.63
N CYS A 133 6.10 4.29 5.30
CA CYS A 133 6.37 3.72 3.99
C CYS A 133 7.44 2.63 4.06
N THR A 134 7.80 2.05 2.91
CA THR A 134 8.98 1.20 2.78
C THR A 134 10.21 2.02 2.36
N GLU A 135 11.43 1.51 2.59
CA GLU A 135 12.67 2.19 2.16
C GLU A 135 12.67 2.48 0.66
N ARG A 136 12.17 1.54 -0.15
CA ARG A 136 12.01 1.72 -1.59
C ARG A 136 11.11 2.92 -1.92
N GLN A 137 10.01 3.10 -1.20
CA GLN A 137 9.11 4.25 -1.41
C GLN A 137 9.80 5.55 -1.00
N LEU A 138 10.46 5.58 0.16
CA LEU A 138 11.21 6.75 0.62
C LEU A 138 12.26 7.20 -0.43
N GLU A 139 13.04 6.27 -0.97
CA GLU A 139 14.00 6.57 -2.03
C GLU A 139 13.32 7.15 -3.29
N LYS A 140 12.17 6.60 -3.68
CA LYS A 140 11.42 7.10 -4.84
C LYS A 140 10.90 8.51 -4.62
N TYR A 141 10.36 8.82 -3.45
CA TYR A 141 9.90 10.17 -3.14
C TYR A 141 11.06 11.17 -3.11
N ARG A 142 12.22 10.79 -2.57
CA ARG A 142 13.44 11.64 -2.59
C ARG A 142 13.92 11.89 -4.02
N LYS A 143 13.93 10.85 -4.86
CA LYS A 143 14.23 10.99 -6.30
C LYS A 143 13.21 11.86 -7.01
N TYR A 144 11.92 11.73 -6.70
CA TYR A 144 10.87 12.58 -7.25
C TYR A 144 11.10 14.05 -6.90
N GLU A 145 11.32 14.36 -5.61
CA GLU A 145 11.58 15.74 -5.13
C GLU A 145 12.79 16.37 -5.85
N SER A 146 13.89 15.62 -5.94
CA SER A 146 15.12 16.03 -6.64
C SER A 146 14.89 16.23 -8.15
N ASN A 147 14.33 15.24 -8.84
CA ASN A 147 14.22 15.24 -10.30
C ASN A 147 13.20 16.25 -10.82
N LYS A 148 12.12 16.47 -10.06
CA LYS A 148 11.06 17.43 -10.43
C LYS A 148 11.34 18.83 -9.92
N ASN A 149 12.31 19.01 -9.03
CA ASN A 149 12.53 20.26 -8.29
C ASN A 149 11.22 20.77 -7.64
N GLN A 150 10.47 19.84 -7.04
CA GLN A 150 9.16 20.08 -6.43
C GLN A 150 9.17 19.53 -5.02
N LYS A 151 8.81 20.36 -4.02
CA LYS A 151 8.71 19.92 -2.63
C LYS A 151 7.70 18.79 -2.50
N VAL A 152 8.03 17.81 -1.66
CA VAL A 152 7.12 16.72 -1.28
C VAL A 152 6.74 16.89 0.19
N PHE A 153 5.45 16.87 0.48
CA PHE A 153 4.93 16.87 1.84
C PHE A 153 4.27 15.52 2.13
N ILE A 154 4.61 14.93 3.27
CA ILE A 154 3.97 13.72 3.78
C ILE A 154 2.91 14.16 4.79
N ILE A 155 1.65 13.84 4.48
CA ILE A 155 0.52 14.13 5.35
C ILE A 155 0.07 12.83 6.01
N ILE A 156 0.17 12.76 7.33
CA ILE A 156 -0.15 11.55 8.10
C ILE A 156 -1.38 11.80 8.97
N GLY A 157 -2.41 10.97 8.80
CA GLY A 157 -3.60 10.92 9.65
C GLY A 157 -3.53 9.73 10.60
N ILE A 158 -3.80 9.96 11.89
CA ILE A 158 -3.77 8.91 12.92
C ILE A 158 -5.07 8.91 13.74
N GLY A 159 -5.61 7.72 14.01
CA GLY A 159 -6.82 7.55 14.82
C GLY A 159 -8.10 7.92 14.07
N GLY A 160 -9.25 7.61 14.67
CA GLY A 160 -10.57 7.92 14.08
C GLY A 160 -10.87 7.04 12.87
N VAL A 161 -11.34 7.67 11.79
CA VAL A 161 -11.55 7.04 10.48
C VAL A 161 -10.78 7.81 9.41
N ALA A 162 -10.50 7.19 8.27
CA ALA A 162 -9.71 7.81 7.19
C ALA A 162 -10.27 9.16 6.72
N SER A 163 -11.60 9.29 6.65
CA SER A 163 -12.28 10.53 6.28
C SER A 163 -12.45 11.52 7.44
N ASP A 164 -12.05 11.16 8.66
CA ASP A 164 -12.07 12.04 9.83
C ASP A 164 -11.02 11.59 10.89
N PRO A 165 -9.72 11.77 10.61
CA PRO A 165 -8.67 11.31 11.50
C PRO A 165 -8.66 12.10 12.81
N SER A 166 -8.19 11.50 13.90
CA SER A 166 -8.10 12.16 15.21
C SER A 166 -6.92 13.13 15.30
N GLU A 167 -5.82 12.83 14.62
CA GLU A 167 -4.62 13.66 14.55
C GLU A 167 -4.15 13.79 13.10
N LEU A 168 -3.57 14.94 12.74
CA LEU A 168 -3.03 15.21 11.42
C LEU A 168 -1.64 15.85 11.54
N PHE A 169 -0.71 15.38 10.72
CA PHE A 169 0.68 15.86 10.68
C PHE A 169 1.08 16.21 9.24
N ILE A 170 1.81 17.31 9.04
CA ILE A 170 2.29 17.75 7.73
C ILE A 170 3.80 17.91 7.78
N ILE A 171 4.51 17.04 7.08
CA ILE A 171 5.96 16.88 7.25
C ILE A 171 6.65 17.08 5.90
N PRO A 172 7.55 18.06 5.74
CA PRO A 172 8.36 18.16 4.53
C PRO A 172 9.26 16.92 4.41
N LEU A 173 9.32 16.30 3.23
CA LEU A 173 10.09 15.07 3.00
C LEU A 173 11.56 15.23 3.39
N ASN A 174 12.15 16.40 3.13
CA ASN A 174 13.54 16.71 3.50
C ASN A 174 13.82 16.74 5.01
N LYS A 175 12.80 16.64 5.87
CA LYS A 175 12.93 16.48 7.33
C LYS A 175 12.81 15.04 7.81
N ILE A 176 12.44 14.11 6.92
CA ILE A 176 12.23 12.70 7.25
C ILE A 176 13.52 11.91 7.01
N ALA A 177 14.08 11.35 8.09
CA ALA A 177 15.32 10.59 8.04
C ALA A 177 15.12 9.15 7.52
N GLY A 178 14.02 8.49 7.89
CA GLY A 178 13.74 7.08 7.58
C GLY A 178 12.25 6.75 7.53
N THR A 179 11.93 5.46 7.49
CA THR A 179 10.55 4.96 7.32
C THR A 179 9.73 4.90 8.59
N PHE A 180 10.38 4.95 9.76
CA PHE A 180 9.74 5.03 11.07
C PHE A 180 9.80 6.45 11.64
N LEU A 181 8.66 7.00 12.04
CA LEU A 181 8.54 8.32 12.65
C LEU A 181 8.02 8.19 14.08
N GLY A 182 8.87 8.52 15.06
CA GLY A 182 8.48 8.54 16.47
C GLY A 182 7.48 9.66 16.79
N LYS A 183 6.65 9.46 17.82
CA LYS A 183 5.62 10.41 18.24
C LYS A 183 6.19 11.80 18.57
N ASP A 184 7.34 11.87 19.23
CA ASP A 184 8.00 13.15 19.55
C ASP A 184 8.44 13.93 18.29
N PHE A 185 8.82 13.22 17.24
CA PHE A 185 9.10 13.85 15.94
C PHE A 185 7.80 14.33 15.30
N LEU A 186 6.77 13.48 15.23
CA LEU A 186 5.47 13.81 14.66
C LEU A 186 4.86 15.06 15.31
N ASN A 187 4.90 15.15 16.65
CA ASN A 187 4.34 16.28 17.40
C ASN A 187 4.92 17.65 17.00
N LYS A 188 6.13 17.73 16.44
CA LYS A 188 6.71 18.98 15.93
C LYS A 188 6.02 19.49 14.66
N TYR A 189 5.28 18.63 13.99
CA TYR A 189 4.61 18.85 12.71
C TYR A 189 3.09 18.68 12.81
N LYS A 190 2.55 18.67 14.04
CA LYS A 190 1.13 18.51 14.28
C LYS A 190 0.37 19.71 13.70
N LYS A 191 -0.67 19.42 12.92
CA LYS A 191 -1.60 20.42 12.41
C LYS A 191 -2.73 20.57 13.42
N GLU A 192 -2.81 21.74 14.05
CA GLU A 192 -3.95 22.11 14.88
C GLU A 192 -5.11 22.63 14.02
N HIS A 193 -6.34 22.50 14.53
CA HIS A 193 -7.57 22.98 13.90
C HIS A 193 -7.79 22.47 12.45
N PHE A 194 -7.31 21.27 12.13
CA PHE A 194 -7.33 20.69 10.79
C PHE A 194 -8.71 20.21 10.31
N LYS A 195 -9.73 20.28 11.16
CA LYS A 195 -11.11 19.99 10.76
C LYS A 195 -11.64 21.05 9.80
N GLU A 196 -11.14 22.27 9.90
CA GLU A 196 -11.42 23.38 8.97
C GLU A 196 -10.52 23.29 7.72
N ALA A 197 -10.95 23.92 6.62
CA ALA A 197 -10.14 24.04 5.41
C ALA A 197 -9.11 25.18 5.54
N ASN A 198 -8.08 24.96 6.35
CA ASN A 198 -7.10 25.97 6.74
C ASN A 198 -5.65 25.60 6.39
N MET A 199 -5.43 24.69 5.43
CA MET A 199 -4.10 24.46 4.91
C MET A 199 -3.60 25.68 4.14
N TYR A 200 -2.36 26.10 4.40
CA TYR A 200 -1.74 27.22 3.72
C TYR A 200 -0.27 26.96 3.42
N PHE A 201 0.22 27.58 2.35
CA PHE A 201 1.61 27.47 1.94
C PHE A 201 2.34 28.76 2.34
N ASP A 202 3.31 28.63 3.24
CA ASP A 202 4.19 29.74 3.61
C ASP A 202 5.21 29.96 2.47
N THR A 203 5.06 31.07 1.76
CA THR A 203 5.88 31.40 0.59
C THR A 203 7.31 31.80 0.94
N HIS A 204 7.58 32.16 2.21
CA HIS A 204 8.91 32.52 2.66
C HIS A 204 9.72 31.30 3.09
N THR A 205 9.07 30.36 3.78
CA THR A 205 9.73 29.14 4.25
C THR A 205 9.58 27.96 3.30
N GLU A 206 8.71 28.08 2.28
CA GLU A 206 8.32 27.02 1.35
C GLU A 206 7.77 25.77 2.06
N VAL A 207 6.99 25.98 3.13
CA VAL A 207 6.42 24.92 3.96
C VAL A 207 4.90 24.96 3.91
N LEU A 208 4.29 23.79 3.66
CA LEU A 208 2.87 23.57 3.84
C LEU A 208 2.53 23.42 5.33
N ARG A 209 1.52 24.13 5.79
CA ARG A 209 1.05 24.17 7.18
C ARG A 209 -0.46 24.13 7.29
#